data_AF-A0A0J9RW61-F1
#
_entry.id   AF-A0A0J9RW61-F1
#
_cell.length_a   1.000
_cell.length_b   1.000
_cell.length_c   1.000
_cell.angle_alpha   90.00
_cell.angle_beta   90.00
_cell.angle_gamma   90.00
#
_symmetry.space_group_name_H-M   'P 1'
#
loop_
_entity.id
_entity.type
_entity.pdbx_description
1 polymer ?
#
loop_
_entity_poly.entity_id
_entity_poly.type
_entity_poly.pdbx_seq_one_letter_code
_entity_poly.pdbx_strand_id
1 'polypeptide(L)'
;MICSATFVLAGLCFTVFCFNQGVRNHRVYSWVVAFVIVELEIFSMYVLAARTWVPDLLAFFFFCTLLMMVALVVGCHLSFSMDLTRYIAPLFILSFVLAMMSTYFLLAHLFLPKLMPYAYLTFELGLTFVMTSMIMLHAQTINGDRYIQMRLKDFILAALLVFHEFLLTYALTFYWQIHYSYFTSADFFWMSTSTPNTRGTTPEYPEYGDYDKNTSDDDWSPKNETDYDWLLDNWDTIAAESLIR
;
A
#
# COMPACT_ATOMS: atom_id res chain seq x y z
N MET A 1 9.38 -10.16 -3.24
CA MET A 1 9.12 -11.62 -3.22
C MET A 1 9.34 -12.21 -1.84
N ILE A 2 10.50 -12.00 -1.20
CA ILE A 2 10.75 -12.54 0.17
C ILE A 2 9.78 -11.91 1.19
N CYS A 3 9.64 -10.59 1.24
CA CYS A 3 8.75 -9.91 2.20
C CYS A 3 7.26 -10.24 2.01
N SER A 4 6.82 -10.43 0.76
CA SER A 4 5.44 -10.86 0.49
C SER A 4 5.19 -12.31 0.91
N ALA A 5 6.19 -13.18 0.80
CA ALA A 5 6.09 -14.56 1.28
C ALA A 5 6.07 -14.62 2.81
N THR A 6 6.88 -13.80 3.50
CA THR A 6 6.85 -13.72 4.96
C THR A 6 5.52 -13.17 5.48
N PHE A 7 4.89 -12.22 4.77
CA PHE A 7 3.54 -11.75 5.10
C PHE A 7 2.49 -12.85 5.05
N VAL A 8 2.46 -13.61 3.96
CA VAL A 8 1.50 -14.73 3.80
C VAL A 8 1.76 -15.80 4.85
N LEU A 9 3.03 -16.11 5.13
CA LEU A 9 3.40 -17.06 6.17
C LEU A 9 2.96 -16.59 7.56
N ALA A 10 3.18 -15.32 7.90
CA ALA A 10 2.73 -14.73 9.15
C ALA A 10 1.20 -14.83 9.31
N GLY A 11 0.44 -14.47 8.28
CA GLY A 11 -1.02 -14.56 8.28
C GLY A 11 -1.54 -15.99 8.43
N LEU A 12 -0.87 -16.97 7.80
CA LEU A 12 -1.20 -18.39 7.98
C LEU A 12 -0.90 -18.87 9.40
N CYS A 13 0.27 -18.52 9.94
CA CYS A 13 0.64 -18.84 11.32
C CYS A 13 -0.34 -18.23 12.32
N PHE A 14 -0.74 -16.97 12.12
CA PHE A 14 -1.74 -16.29 12.93
C PHE A 14 -3.10 -16.99 12.86
N THR A 15 -3.57 -17.33 11.66
CA THR A 15 -4.82 -18.06 11.45
C THR A 15 -4.83 -19.40 12.19
N VAL A 16 -3.74 -20.17 12.08
CA VAL A 16 -3.57 -21.43 12.83
C VAL A 16 -3.58 -21.19 14.34
N PHE A 17 -2.91 -20.14 14.82
CA PHE A 17 -2.88 -19.79 16.24
C PHE A 17 -4.26 -19.40 16.80
N CYS A 18 -5.07 -18.68 16.00
CA CYS A 18 -6.44 -18.30 16.36
C CYS A 18 -7.34 -19.52 16.56
N PHE A 19 -7.34 -20.47 15.61
CA PHE A 19 -8.23 -21.63 15.64
C PHE A 19 -7.72 -22.78 16.52
N ASN A 20 -6.40 -22.95 16.65
CA ASN A 20 -5.82 -24.08 17.39
C ASN A 20 -5.70 -23.77 18.89
N GLN A 21 -6.75 -24.13 19.65
CA GLN A 21 -6.77 -23.99 21.11
C GLN A 21 -5.64 -24.77 21.81
N GLY A 22 -5.16 -25.88 21.24
CA GLY A 22 -4.11 -26.70 21.81
C GLY A 22 -2.76 -25.97 21.89
N VAL A 23 -2.40 -25.25 20.83
CA VAL A 23 -1.19 -24.41 20.77
C VAL A 23 -1.30 -23.23 21.73
N ARG A 24 -2.48 -22.62 21.83
CA ARG A 24 -2.72 -21.45 22.68
C ARG A 24 -2.70 -21.78 24.17
N ASN A 25 -3.20 -22.95 24.57
CA ASN A 25 -3.34 -23.32 25.97
C ASN A 25 -1.99 -23.60 26.66
N HIS A 26 -0.96 -23.97 25.91
CA HIS A 26 0.36 -24.22 26.50
C HIS A 26 1.19 -22.92 26.59
N ARG A 27 1.52 -22.52 27.81
CA ARG A 27 2.17 -21.23 28.12
C ARG A 27 3.43 -20.95 27.29
N VAL A 28 4.38 -21.89 27.22
CA VAL A 28 5.65 -21.63 26.50
C VAL A 28 5.43 -21.55 24.98
N TYR A 29 4.74 -22.54 24.39
CA TYR A 29 4.45 -22.55 22.96
C TYR A 29 3.67 -21.32 22.49
N SER A 30 2.70 -20.83 23.27
CA SER A 30 1.94 -19.64 22.87
C SER A 30 2.78 -18.38 22.80
N TRP A 31 3.75 -18.21 23.71
CA TRP A 31 4.73 -17.11 23.64
C TRP A 31 5.68 -17.24 22.45
N VAL A 32 6.22 -18.45 22.20
CA VAL A 32 7.15 -18.68 21.08
C VAL A 32 6.45 -18.43 19.74
N VAL A 33 5.24 -18.97 19.56
CA VAL A 33 4.48 -18.78 18.32
C VAL A 33 4.08 -17.31 18.15
N ALA A 34 3.67 -16.62 19.21
CA ALA A 34 3.36 -15.19 19.16
C ALA A 34 4.58 -14.35 18.76
N PHE A 35 5.75 -14.65 19.33
CA PHE A 35 7.00 -13.97 18.96
C PHE A 35 7.33 -14.19 17.47
N VAL A 36 7.24 -15.42 16.98
CA VAL A 36 7.47 -15.72 15.56
C VAL A 36 6.50 -14.97 14.65
N ILE A 37 5.22 -14.90 15.02
CA ILE A 37 4.22 -14.14 14.24
C ILE A 37 4.61 -12.67 14.16
N VAL A 38 4.87 -12.03 15.31
CA VAL A 38 5.24 -10.60 15.39
C VAL A 38 6.50 -10.31 14.56
N GLU A 39 7.54 -11.12 14.69
CA GLU A 39 8.78 -10.94 13.92
C GLU A 39 8.54 -11.08 12.41
N LEU A 40 7.77 -12.08 11.97
CA LEU A 40 7.47 -12.26 10.53
C LEU A 40 6.66 -11.09 9.96
N GLU A 41 5.73 -10.53 10.73
CA GLU A 41 4.96 -9.36 10.33
C GLU A 41 5.83 -8.09 10.23
N ILE A 42 6.73 -7.88 11.20
CA ILE A 42 7.68 -6.76 11.16
C ILE A 42 8.63 -6.89 9.96
N PHE A 43 9.17 -8.09 9.71
CA PHE A 43 10.01 -8.35 8.54
C PHE A 43 9.27 -8.12 7.22
N SER A 44 7.97 -8.43 7.16
CA SER A 44 7.14 -8.10 6.01
C SER A 44 7.08 -6.59 5.75
N MET A 45 6.93 -5.78 6.80
CA MET A 45 6.84 -4.32 6.69
C MET A 45 8.15 -3.64 6.27
N TYR A 46 9.29 -4.32 6.38
CA TYR A 46 10.60 -3.76 6.02
C TYR A 46 10.66 -3.27 4.57
N VAL A 47 9.94 -3.91 3.64
CA VAL A 47 9.90 -3.48 2.22
C VAL A 47 9.29 -2.09 2.04
N LEU A 48 8.30 -1.76 2.88
CA LEU A 48 7.60 -0.48 2.87
C LEU A 48 8.46 0.57 3.58
N ALA A 49 9.02 0.21 4.74
CA ALA A 49 9.93 1.07 5.51
C ALA A 49 11.20 1.46 4.74
N ALA A 50 11.76 0.55 3.94
CA ALA A 50 12.94 0.84 3.11
C ALA A 50 12.66 1.84 1.97
N ARG A 51 11.39 2.13 1.68
CA ARG A 51 10.96 3.08 0.64
C ARG A 51 10.51 4.42 1.21
N THR A 52 10.46 4.56 2.54
CA THR A 52 10.03 5.79 3.21
C THR A 52 11.16 6.46 3.97
N TRP A 53 10.97 7.74 4.23
CA TRP A 53 11.89 8.53 5.04
C TRP A 53 11.63 8.27 6.52
N VAL A 54 12.71 8.16 7.32
CA VAL A 54 12.62 7.87 8.76
C VAL A 54 11.75 8.89 9.53
N PRO A 55 11.81 10.22 9.26
CA PRO A 55 10.94 11.18 9.94
C PRO A 55 9.45 10.97 9.64
N ASP A 56 9.10 10.76 8.37
CA ASP A 56 7.72 10.48 7.96
C ASP A 56 7.23 9.15 8.56
N LEU A 57 8.07 8.12 8.55
CA LEU A 57 7.80 6.81 9.17
C LEU A 57 7.45 6.96 10.65
N LEU A 58 8.24 7.72 11.41
CA LEU A 58 8.03 7.94 12.85
C LEU A 58 6.80 8.80 13.13
N ALA A 59 6.55 9.83 12.32
CA ALA A 59 5.39 10.71 12.47
C ALA A 59 4.07 9.93 12.28
N PHE A 60 3.96 9.17 11.19
CA PHE A 60 2.78 8.33 10.94
C PHE A 60 2.64 7.21 11.96
N PHE A 61 3.75 6.63 12.44
CA PHE A 61 3.72 5.65 13.53
C PHE A 61 3.09 6.26 14.80
N PHE A 62 3.47 7.49 15.14
CA PHE A 62 2.89 8.22 16.27
C PHE A 62 1.40 8.51 16.08
N PHE A 63 0.98 8.99 14.90
CA PHE A 63 -0.44 9.23 14.62
C PHE A 63 -1.30 7.97 14.65
N CYS A 64 -0.82 6.87 14.06
CA CYS A 64 -1.52 5.58 14.14
C CYS A 64 -1.60 5.09 15.58
N THR A 65 -0.53 5.21 16.37
CA THR A 65 -0.53 4.82 17.78
C THR A 65 -1.53 5.66 18.59
N LEU A 66 -1.61 6.97 18.33
CA LEU A 66 -2.59 7.85 18.97
C LEU A 66 -4.01 7.48 18.59
N LEU A 67 -4.27 7.22 17.31
CA LEU A 67 -5.58 6.78 16.81
C LEU A 67 -6.01 5.47 17.49
N MET A 68 -5.11 4.49 17.57
CA MET A 68 -5.35 3.23 18.29
C MET A 68 -5.65 3.46 19.76
N MET A 69 -4.88 4.31 20.44
CA MET A 69 -5.06 4.59 21.86
C MET A 69 -6.44 5.21 22.10
N VAL A 70 -6.83 6.20 21.30
CA VAL A 70 -8.16 6.81 21.36
C VAL A 70 -9.25 5.76 21.11
N ALA A 71 -9.10 4.92 20.08
CA ALA A 71 -10.07 3.86 19.78
C ALA A 71 -10.21 2.86 20.94
N LEU A 72 -9.11 2.44 21.56
CA LEU A 72 -9.12 1.55 22.73
C LEU A 72 -9.80 2.21 23.94
N VAL A 73 -9.46 3.46 24.25
CA VAL A 73 -10.08 4.20 25.37
C VAL A 73 -11.57 4.37 25.14
N VAL A 74 -11.98 4.80 23.95
CA VAL A 74 -13.41 4.94 23.61
C VAL A 74 -14.11 3.58 23.66
N GLY A 75 -13.47 2.51 23.17
CA GLY A 75 -13.99 1.15 23.26
C GLY A 75 -14.24 0.70 24.71
N CYS A 76 -13.27 0.90 25.59
CA CYS A 76 -13.36 0.55 27.01
C CYS A 76 -14.40 1.37 27.78
N HIS A 77 -14.54 2.67 27.47
CA HIS A 77 -15.43 3.60 28.18
C HIS A 77 -16.81 3.80 27.54
N LEU A 78 -17.11 3.11 26.43
CA LEU A 78 -18.40 3.25 25.79
C LEU A 78 -19.54 2.86 26.74
N SER A 79 -20.63 3.62 26.74
CA SER A 79 -21.74 3.44 27.68
C SER A 79 -22.36 2.03 27.61
N PHE A 80 -22.94 1.56 28.72
CA PHE A 80 -23.60 0.25 28.76
C PHE A 80 -24.72 0.07 27.74
N SER A 81 -25.37 1.18 27.35
CA SER A 81 -26.42 1.22 26.34
C SER A 81 -25.91 0.90 24.92
N MET A 82 -24.62 1.15 24.63
CA MET A 82 -23.98 0.91 23.34
C MET A 82 -22.99 -0.24 23.44
N ASP A 83 -23.48 -1.45 23.72
CA ASP A 83 -22.65 -2.65 23.71
C ASP A 83 -22.42 -3.15 22.27
N LEU A 84 -21.21 -3.00 21.73
CA LEU A 84 -20.87 -3.50 20.39
C LEU A 84 -20.86 -5.03 20.35
N THR A 85 -20.57 -5.70 21.47
CA THR A 85 -20.49 -7.17 21.53
C THR A 85 -21.85 -7.83 21.31
N ARG A 86 -22.94 -7.15 21.68
CA ARG A 86 -24.32 -7.59 21.38
C ARG A 86 -24.64 -7.52 19.89
N TYR A 87 -24.03 -6.58 19.18
CA TYR A 87 -24.23 -6.30 17.76
C TYR A 87 -23.05 -6.76 16.91
N ILE A 88 -22.32 -7.79 17.35
CA ILE A 88 -21.14 -8.30 16.65
C ILE A 88 -21.46 -8.76 15.21
N ALA A 89 -22.59 -9.43 15.00
CA ALA A 89 -23.02 -9.91 13.68
C ALA A 89 -23.29 -8.77 12.69
N PRO A 90 -24.14 -7.76 13.00
CA PRO A 90 -24.33 -6.64 12.09
C PRO A 90 -23.07 -5.77 11.93
N LEU A 91 -22.23 -5.63 12.96
CA LEU A 91 -20.93 -4.95 12.81
C LEU A 91 -20.02 -5.69 11.83
N PHE A 92 -19.96 -7.02 11.90
CA PHE A 92 -19.17 -7.83 10.98
C PHE A 92 -19.68 -7.70 9.53
N ILE A 93 -21.00 -7.73 9.32
CA ILE A 93 -21.61 -7.53 7.98
C ILE A 93 -21.32 -6.11 7.47
N LEU A 94 -21.45 -5.09 8.32
CA LEU A 94 -21.15 -3.70 7.97
C LEU A 94 -19.68 -3.54 7.59
N SER A 95 -18.77 -4.09 8.39
CA SER A 95 -17.32 -4.11 8.12
C SER A 95 -17.00 -4.79 6.79
N PHE A 96 -17.66 -5.91 6.47
CA PHE A 96 -17.48 -6.60 5.20
C PHE A 96 -17.96 -5.75 4.01
N VAL A 97 -19.15 -5.13 4.11
CA VAL A 97 -19.67 -4.25 3.05
C VAL A 97 -18.78 -3.03 2.86
N LEU A 98 -18.35 -2.39 3.93
CA LEU A 98 -17.45 -1.22 3.86
C LEU A 98 -16.07 -1.60 3.29
N ALA A 99 -15.51 -2.74 3.67
CA ALA A 99 -14.24 -3.22 3.10
C ALA A 99 -14.37 -3.53 1.59
N MET A 100 -15.49 -4.12 1.16
CA MET A 100 -15.78 -4.33 -0.26
C MET A 100 -15.87 -2.99 -1.02
N MET A 101 -16.59 -2.02 -0.47
CA MET A 101 -16.70 -0.67 -1.05
C MET A 101 -15.34 0.04 -1.10
N SER A 102 -14.53 -0.03 -0.05
CA SER A 102 -13.16 0.49 -0.06
C SER A 102 -12.32 -0.16 -1.15
N THR A 103 -12.38 -1.48 -1.28
CA THR A 103 -11.61 -2.23 -2.30
C THR A 103 -11.99 -1.82 -3.71
N TYR A 104 -13.25 -1.48 -3.96
CA TYR A 104 -13.67 -0.87 -5.23
C TYR A 104 -12.94 0.45 -5.51
N PHE A 105 -12.81 1.34 -4.51
CA PHE A 105 -12.05 2.58 -4.67
C PHE A 105 -10.53 2.35 -4.87
N LEU A 106 -9.98 1.27 -4.31
CA LEU A 106 -8.61 0.85 -4.60
C LEU A 106 -8.44 0.44 -6.07
N LEU A 107 -9.39 -0.30 -6.63
CA LEU A 107 -9.39 -0.63 -8.07
C LEU A 107 -9.58 0.64 -8.91
N ALA A 108 -10.46 1.56 -8.50
CA ALA A 108 -10.64 2.84 -9.17
C ALA A 108 -9.35 3.66 -9.21
N HIS A 109 -8.57 3.69 -8.10
CA HIS A 109 -7.26 4.31 -8.05
C HIS A 109 -6.29 3.72 -9.11
N LEU A 110 -6.31 2.39 -9.31
CA LEU A 110 -5.44 1.72 -10.28
C LEU A 110 -5.79 2.05 -11.74
N PHE A 111 -7.09 2.09 -12.08
CA PHE A 111 -7.54 2.23 -13.47
C PHE A 111 -7.84 3.68 -13.90
N LEU A 112 -8.08 4.59 -12.97
CA LEU A 112 -8.45 5.98 -13.27
C LEU A 112 -7.34 6.94 -12.81
N PRO A 113 -6.33 7.23 -13.66
CA PRO A 113 -5.19 8.07 -13.28
C PRO A 113 -5.60 9.50 -12.89
N LYS A 114 -6.75 9.99 -13.34
CA LYS A 114 -7.28 11.32 -12.98
C LYS A 114 -7.79 11.43 -11.55
N LEU A 115 -8.05 10.32 -10.85
CA LEU A 115 -8.58 10.29 -9.48
C LEU A 115 -7.51 9.91 -8.43
N MET A 116 -6.23 9.83 -8.83
CA MET A 116 -5.16 9.16 -8.10
C MET A 116 -5.07 9.49 -6.59
N PRO A 117 -5.08 10.75 -6.10
CA PRO A 117 -5.02 10.96 -4.65
C PRO A 117 -6.36 10.73 -3.93
N TYR A 118 -7.48 11.10 -4.55
CA TYR A 118 -8.79 11.09 -3.92
C TYR A 118 -9.39 9.67 -3.79
N ALA A 119 -9.14 8.81 -4.77
CA ALA A 119 -9.61 7.43 -4.75
C ALA A 119 -8.90 6.63 -3.64
N TYR A 120 -7.57 6.81 -3.50
CA TYR A 120 -6.82 6.17 -2.43
C TYR A 120 -7.23 6.68 -1.05
N LEU A 121 -7.40 8.00 -0.88
CA LEU A 121 -7.90 8.58 0.37
C LEU A 121 -9.23 7.96 0.81
N THR A 122 -10.16 7.77 -0.14
CA THR A 122 -11.47 7.17 0.15
C THR A 122 -11.34 5.69 0.55
N PHE A 123 -10.46 4.95 -0.12
CA PHE A 123 -10.11 3.58 0.26
C PHE A 123 -9.57 3.50 1.69
N GLU A 124 -8.56 4.33 2.00
CA GLU A 124 -7.90 4.38 3.31
C GLU A 124 -8.89 4.77 4.41
N LEU A 125 -9.69 5.81 4.23
CA LEU A 125 -10.67 6.24 5.23
C LEU A 125 -11.70 5.14 5.53
N GLY A 126 -12.20 4.48 4.48
CA GLY A 126 -13.17 3.39 4.65
C GLY A 126 -12.58 2.19 5.39
N LEU A 127 -11.35 1.77 5.06
CA LEU A 127 -10.70 0.67 5.79
C LEU A 127 -10.29 1.08 7.20
N THR A 128 -9.81 2.31 7.41
CA THR A 128 -9.47 2.83 8.75
C THR A 128 -10.70 2.84 9.65
N PHE A 129 -11.87 3.20 9.11
CA PHE A 129 -13.13 3.14 9.85
C PHE A 129 -13.49 1.69 10.24
N VAL A 130 -13.32 0.74 9.32
CA VAL A 130 -13.53 -0.69 9.60
C VAL A 130 -12.58 -1.17 10.70
N MET A 131 -11.28 -0.91 10.57
CA MET A 131 -10.28 -1.30 11.57
C MET A 131 -10.58 -0.68 12.93
N THR A 132 -10.87 0.62 12.99
CA THR A 132 -11.21 1.34 14.23
C THR A 132 -12.43 0.71 14.92
N SER A 133 -13.46 0.34 14.15
CA SER A 133 -14.66 -0.32 14.69
C SER A 133 -14.35 -1.70 15.29
N MET A 134 -13.45 -2.47 14.66
CA MET A 134 -13.02 -3.79 15.15
C MET A 134 -12.14 -3.67 16.40
N ILE A 135 -11.26 -2.68 16.47
CA ILE A 135 -10.45 -2.38 17.66
C ILE A 135 -11.34 -2.02 18.84
N MET A 136 -12.37 -1.20 18.64
CA MET A 136 -13.33 -0.87 19.69
C MET A 136 -14.09 -2.10 20.18
N LEU A 137 -14.48 -3.01 19.27
CA LEU A 137 -15.08 -4.29 19.62
C LEU A 137 -14.10 -5.15 20.44
N HIS A 138 -12.84 -5.27 20.00
CA HIS A 138 -11.82 -6.03 20.72
C HIS A 138 -11.57 -5.45 22.12
N ALA A 139 -11.48 -4.12 22.26
CA ALA A 139 -11.34 -3.44 23.55
C ALA A 139 -12.46 -3.84 24.53
N GLN A 140 -13.72 -3.88 24.06
CA GLN A 140 -14.86 -4.29 24.88
C GLN A 140 -14.80 -5.77 25.27
N THR A 141 -14.43 -6.65 24.33
CA THR A 141 -14.31 -8.09 24.62
C THR A 141 -13.16 -8.40 25.59
N ILE A 142 -12.08 -7.61 25.57
CA ILE A 142 -10.92 -7.72 26.46
C ILE A 142 -11.23 -7.19 27.86
N ASN A 143 -11.95 -6.05 27.96
CA ASN A 143 -12.34 -5.47 29.25
C ASN A 143 -13.28 -6.41 30.04
N GLY A 144 -14.05 -7.25 29.34
CA GLY A 144 -14.75 -8.38 29.97
C GLY A 144 -16.01 -8.00 30.76
N ASP A 145 -16.58 -6.82 30.54
CA ASP A 145 -17.78 -6.34 31.25
C ASP A 145 -19.07 -6.48 30.41
N ARG A 146 -19.02 -7.30 29.34
CA ARG A 146 -19.98 -7.27 28.22
C ARG A 146 -20.51 -8.64 27.83
N TYR A 147 -21.42 -8.69 26.85
CA TYR A 147 -22.14 -9.91 26.42
C TYR A 147 -21.19 -11.02 25.93
N ILE A 148 -20.12 -10.67 25.23
CA ILE A 148 -19.06 -11.60 24.81
C ILE A 148 -17.75 -11.17 25.47
N GLN A 149 -17.08 -12.13 26.10
CA GLN A 149 -15.87 -11.89 26.88
C GLN A 149 -14.75 -12.82 26.43
N MET A 150 -13.54 -12.26 26.34
CA MET A 150 -12.35 -13.05 26.08
C MET A 150 -11.89 -13.72 27.37
N ARG A 151 -11.48 -14.99 27.30
CA ARG A 151 -10.97 -15.72 28.46
C ARG A 151 -9.64 -15.14 28.90
N LEU A 152 -9.42 -14.97 30.21
CA LEU A 152 -8.15 -14.47 30.78
C LEU A 152 -6.89 -15.24 30.32
N LYS A 153 -7.04 -16.53 30.01
CA LYS A 153 -5.95 -17.39 29.49
C LYS A 153 -5.54 -17.04 28.05
N ASP A 154 -6.37 -16.30 27.32
CA ASP A 154 -6.20 -15.99 25.90
C ASP A 154 -5.67 -14.56 25.70
N PHE A 155 -5.03 -13.95 26.72
CA PHE A 155 -4.48 -12.59 26.66
C PHE A 155 -3.44 -12.39 25.54
N ILE A 156 -2.68 -13.44 25.19
CA ILE A 156 -1.72 -13.39 24.07
C ILE A 156 -2.46 -13.23 22.73
N LEU A 157 -3.60 -13.92 22.58
CA LEU A 157 -4.43 -13.80 21.39
C LEU A 157 -5.04 -12.40 21.28
N ALA A 158 -5.50 -11.85 22.42
CA ALA A 158 -5.99 -10.47 22.50
C ALA A 158 -4.92 -9.46 22.05
N ALA A 159 -3.70 -9.59 22.58
CA ALA A 159 -2.59 -8.72 22.23
C ALA A 159 -2.22 -8.83 20.74
N LEU A 160 -2.19 -10.05 20.19
CA LEU A 160 -1.91 -10.26 18.77
C LEU A 160 -2.99 -9.66 17.86
N LEU A 161 -4.27 -9.77 18.22
CA LEU A 161 -5.37 -9.17 17.44
C LEU A 161 -5.20 -7.64 17.35
N VAL A 162 -4.98 -6.97 18.48
CA VAL A 162 -4.76 -5.51 18.51
C VAL A 162 -3.49 -5.12 17.75
N PHE A 163 -2.44 -5.94 17.83
CA PHE A 163 -1.20 -5.72 17.08
C PHE A 163 -1.41 -5.82 15.56
N HIS A 164 -2.15 -6.82 15.07
CA HIS A 164 -2.45 -6.96 13.64
C HIS A 164 -3.30 -5.79 13.14
N GLU A 165 -4.30 -5.35 13.91
CA GLU A 165 -5.13 -4.20 13.56
C GLU A 165 -4.31 -2.90 13.50
N PHE A 166 -3.38 -2.72 14.44
CA PHE A 166 -2.43 -1.61 14.39
C PHE A 166 -1.54 -1.69 13.14
N LEU A 167 -0.94 -2.84 12.86
CA LEU A 167 -0.07 -3.01 11.70
C LEU A 167 -0.80 -2.80 10.38
N LEU A 168 -2.04 -3.29 10.25
CA LEU A 168 -2.85 -3.06 9.05
C LEU A 168 -3.20 -1.58 8.89
N THR A 169 -3.59 -0.92 9.98
CA THR A 169 -3.88 0.53 9.95
C THR A 169 -2.63 1.33 9.58
N TYR A 170 -1.47 0.96 10.13
CA TYR A 170 -0.20 1.59 9.81
C TYR A 170 0.23 1.34 8.36
N ALA A 171 0.02 0.13 7.85
CA ALA A 171 0.30 -0.25 6.47
C ALA A 171 -0.42 0.65 5.46
N LEU A 172 -1.69 1.03 5.73
CA LEU A 172 -2.48 1.90 4.85
C LEU A 172 -1.84 3.28 4.67
N THR A 173 -1.13 3.79 5.67
CA THR A 173 -0.51 5.12 5.62
C THR A 173 0.74 5.18 4.74
N PHE A 174 1.35 4.04 4.39
CA PHE A 174 2.59 4.01 3.61
C PHE A 174 2.44 4.58 2.21
N TYR A 175 1.24 4.53 1.61
CA TYR A 175 1.00 5.21 0.34
C TYR A 175 1.33 6.70 0.44
N TRP A 176 0.88 7.37 1.49
CA TRP A 176 1.16 8.79 1.71
C TRP A 176 2.62 9.01 2.04
N GLN A 177 3.21 8.19 2.90
CA GLN A 177 4.62 8.31 3.27
C GLN A 177 5.58 8.17 2.07
N ILE A 178 5.22 7.34 1.07
CA ILE A 178 6.05 7.08 -0.12
C ILE A 178 5.83 8.17 -1.19
N HIS A 179 4.59 8.62 -1.40
CA HIS A 179 4.26 9.56 -2.47
C HIS A 179 4.34 11.03 -2.05
N TYR A 180 4.22 11.33 -0.75
CA TYR A 180 4.16 12.69 -0.21
C TYR A 180 5.05 12.83 1.04
N SER A 181 6.16 13.55 0.89
CA SER A 181 7.08 13.86 1.99
C SER A 181 6.57 15.07 2.78
N TYR A 182 5.64 14.85 3.72
CA TYR A 182 5.03 15.94 4.50
C TYR A 182 5.94 16.55 5.57
N PHE A 183 6.81 15.74 6.20
CA PHE A 183 7.61 16.17 7.34
C PHE A 183 9.10 16.36 7.02
N THR A 184 9.54 15.98 5.82
CA THR A 184 10.92 16.13 5.37
C THR A 184 11.06 17.34 4.45
N SER A 185 11.72 18.41 4.91
CA SER A 185 12.12 19.53 4.05
C SER A 185 13.30 19.15 3.15
N ALA A 186 13.44 19.82 2.00
CA ALA A 186 14.54 19.57 1.05
C ALA A 186 15.96 19.77 1.63
N ASP A 187 16.06 20.39 2.81
CA ASP A 187 17.32 20.72 3.49
C ASP A 187 17.56 19.87 4.76
N PHE A 188 16.80 18.80 4.98
CA PHE A 188 16.91 17.98 6.20
C PHE A 188 18.29 17.30 6.27
N PHE A 189 19.03 17.48 7.37
CA PHE A 189 20.41 16.99 7.57
C PHE A 189 20.65 15.49 7.26
N TRP A 190 19.61 14.66 7.26
CA TRP A 190 19.66 13.25 6.86
C TRP A 190 19.63 13.02 5.33
N MET A 191 19.56 14.08 4.50
CA MET A 191 19.64 14.03 3.02
C MET A 191 20.95 13.37 2.54
N SER A 192 21.99 13.34 3.39
CA SER A 192 23.30 12.77 3.07
C SER A 192 23.35 11.24 3.14
N THR A 193 22.35 10.57 3.72
CA THR A 193 22.38 9.12 3.98
C THR A 193 21.37 8.31 3.18
N SER A 194 20.43 8.95 2.49
CA SER A 194 19.44 8.26 1.65
C SER A 194 19.53 8.76 0.21
N THR A 195 19.90 7.85 -0.71
CA THR A 195 19.80 8.11 -2.15
C THR A 195 18.36 8.44 -2.51
N PRO A 196 18.07 9.62 -3.09
CA PRO A 196 16.75 9.93 -3.62
C PRO A 196 16.54 9.04 -4.84
N ASN A 197 15.79 7.95 -4.68
CA ASN A 197 15.42 7.12 -5.80
C ASN A 197 14.17 7.72 -6.46
N THR A 198 14.38 8.73 -7.31
CA THR A 198 13.35 9.36 -8.16
C THR A 198 12.85 8.45 -9.28
N ARG A 199 13.19 7.14 -9.26
CA ARG A 199 12.70 6.18 -10.24
C ARG A 199 11.35 5.63 -9.80
N GLY A 200 10.30 6.37 -10.15
CA GLY A 200 8.95 5.83 -10.25
C GLY A 200 8.97 4.56 -11.11
N THR A 201 8.14 3.57 -10.76
CA THR A 201 8.00 2.31 -11.51
C THR A 201 7.22 2.46 -12.81
N THR A 202 7.18 3.66 -13.38
CA THR A 202 6.60 3.93 -14.70
C THR A 202 7.73 3.77 -15.72
N PRO A 203 7.60 2.94 -16.77
CA PRO A 203 8.57 2.95 -17.85
C PRO A 203 8.67 4.38 -18.39
N GLU A 204 9.89 4.90 -18.38
CA GLU A 204 10.27 6.18 -18.97
C GLU A 204 9.97 6.07 -20.47
N TYR A 205 8.81 6.58 -20.88
CA TYR A 205 8.61 6.86 -22.30
C TYR A 205 9.59 7.99 -22.61
N PRO A 206 10.52 7.81 -23.58
CA PRO A 206 11.41 8.88 -23.97
C PRO A 206 10.56 10.09 -24.36
N GLU A 207 10.74 11.17 -23.61
CA GLU A 207 10.07 12.43 -23.78
C GLU A 207 10.41 12.96 -25.18
N TYR A 208 9.46 12.84 -26.12
CA TYR A 208 9.60 13.26 -27.52
C TYR A 208 9.56 14.79 -27.67
N GLY A 209 10.00 15.53 -26.65
CA GLY A 209 9.91 17.00 -26.56
C GLY A 209 11.26 17.72 -26.69
N ASP A 210 12.38 16.99 -26.67
CA ASP A 210 13.72 17.61 -26.68
C ASP A 210 14.37 17.69 -28.08
N TYR A 211 13.65 17.28 -29.14
CA TYR A 211 14.10 17.46 -30.52
C TYR A 211 13.80 18.86 -31.09
N ASP A 212 12.91 19.64 -30.46
CA ASP A 212 12.45 20.93 -30.98
C ASP A 212 13.22 22.15 -30.44
N LYS A 213 14.30 21.94 -29.66
CA LYS A 213 15.07 23.06 -29.08
C LYS A 213 16.31 23.49 -29.86
N ASN A 214 16.63 22.79 -30.95
CA ASN A 214 17.79 23.06 -31.81
C ASN A 214 17.43 23.24 -33.30
N THR A 215 16.19 23.62 -33.63
CA THR A 215 15.90 24.12 -34.98
C THR A 215 16.38 25.57 -35.07
N SER A 216 17.54 25.77 -35.68
CA SER A 216 17.92 27.06 -36.28
C SER A 216 16.80 27.53 -37.20
N ASP A 217 16.44 28.81 -37.14
CA ASP A 217 15.37 29.47 -37.90
C ASP A 217 15.55 29.46 -39.45
N ASP A 218 16.48 28.64 -39.95
CA ASP A 218 16.96 28.63 -41.32
C ASP A 218 16.34 27.48 -42.17
N ASP A 219 15.63 26.53 -41.54
CA ASP A 219 15.19 25.28 -42.21
C ASP A 219 13.75 25.33 -42.76
N TRP A 220 13.13 26.52 -42.82
CA TRP A 220 11.78 26.71 -43.38
C TRP A 220 11.78 27.46 -44.72
N SER A 221 12.66 27.04 -45.64
CA SER A 221 12.42 27.29 -47.06
C SER A 221 11.80 26.04 -47.69
N PRO A 222 10.67 26.14 -48.40
CA PRO A 222 10.11 24.99 -49.09
C PRO A 222 11.11 24.52 -50.15
N LYS A 223 11.78 23.40 -49.89
CA LYS A 223 12.58 22.71 -50.90
C LYS A 223 11.63 22.26 -51.99
N ASN A 224 11.85 22.76 -53.21
CA ASN A 224 11.12 22.34 -54.40
C ASN A 224 11.55 20.92 -54.76
N GLU A 225 10.99 19.91 -54.08
CA GLU A 225 11.20 18.51 -54.40
C GLU A 225 10.39 18.12 -55.64
N THR A 226 10.90 18.49 -56.81
CA THR A 226 10.42 18.00 -58.11
C THR A 226 11.58 17.55 -59.00
N ASP A 227 12.55 16.85 -58.41
CA ASP A 227 13.65 16.26 -59.16
C ASP A 227 13.61 14.72 -59.01
N TYR A 228 13.00 14.05 -59.98
CA TYR A 228 12.94 12.59 -60.07
C TYR A 228 14.15 12.02 -60.83
N ASP A 229 15.34 12.56 -60.55
CA ASP A 229 16.58 12.18 -61.24
C ASP A 229 17.07 10.76 -60.91
N TRP A 230 16.50 10.11 -59.88
CA TRP A 230 16.82 8.72 -59.53
C TRP A 230 16.09 7.67 -60.40
N LEU A 231 15.19 8.09 -61.29
CA LEU A 231 14.38 7.18 -62.12
C LEU A 231 14.94 7.00 -63.55
N LEU A 232 15.96 7.77 -63.93
CA LEU A 232 16.59 7.73 -65.27
C LEU A 232 17.78 6.77 -65.37
N ASP A 233 18.41 6.39 -64.25
CA ASP A 233 19.65 5.59 -64.28
C ASP A 233 19.45 4.06 -64.39
N ASN A 234 18.20 3.59 -64.36
CA ASN A 234 17.92 2.14 -64.26
C ASN A 234 17.15 1.54 -65.47
N TRP A 235 16.89 2.33 -66.52
CA TRP A 235 16.19 1.85 -67.73
C TRP A 235 17.09 1.76 -68.98
N ASP A 236 18.18 2.54 -69.04
CA ASP A 236 19.12 2.47 -70.17
C ASP A 236 20.11 1.29 -70.08
N THR A 237 20.33 0.73 -68.90
CA THR A 237 21.19 -0.44 -68.69
C THR A 237 20.50 -1.77 -69.00
N ILE A 238 19.16 -1.83 -68.95
CA ILE A 238 18.39 -3.07 -69.23
C ILE A 238 18.01 -3.17 -70.74
N ALA A 239 17.88 -2.04 -71.43
CA ALA A 239 17.60 -2.03 -72.88
C ALA A 239 18.83 -2.37 -73.74
N ALA A 240 20.06 -2.13 -73.26
CA ALA A 240 21.28 -2.41 -74.02
C ALA A 240 21.71 -3.89 -74.04
N GLU A 241 21.27 -4.70 -73.06
CA GLU A 241 21.62 -6.15 -73.00
C GLU A 241 20.68 -7.08 -73.80
N SER A 242 19.60 -6.56 -74.40
CA SER A 242 18.61 -7.37 -75.11
C SER A 242 18.54 -7.19 -76.64
N LEU A 243 19.46 -6.42 -77.26
CA LEU A 243 19.43 -6.14 -78.70
C LEU A 243 20.74 -6.36 -79.50
N ILE A 244 21.69 -7.16 -78.99
CA ILE A 244 22.69 -7.82 -79.85
C ILE A 244 22.85 -9.29 -79.42
N ARG A 245 21.77 -10.06 -79.64
CA ARG A 245 21.84 -11.46 -80.07
C ARG A 245 20.83 -11.66 -81.18
#